data_AF-A0AA37MSX7-F1
#
_entry.id   AF-A0AA37MSX7-F1
#
_cell.length_a   1.000
_cell.length_b   1.000
_cell.length_c   1.000
_cell.angle_alpha   90.00
_cell.angle_beta   90.00
_cell.angle_gamma   90.00
#
_symmetry.space_group_name_H-M   'P 1'
#
loop_
_entity.id
_entity.type
_entity.pdbx_description
1 polymer ?
#
loop_
_entity_poly.entity_id
_entity_poly.type
_entity_poly.pdbx_seq_one_letter_code
_entity_poly.pdbx_strand_id
1 'polypeptide(L)'
;MSTFHHVLGLWLAPDFSAVERGETPPPHIDYDAIDARGIADTLAEFKDCGEDVTIRVPNDAVDQVTIQFRLMGRLAGSPQCEDFAAELLNLAETSTELDIRMPWARLHALPNRRQAPPPVLLMFVVSGDFDAVMVWSQQLRMRLGIRAADILKQIAGDVEDADHEGKLPSGLAKYLGRTFAILYKRECVVTGLASSPIPC
;
A
#
# COMPACT_ATOMS: atom_id res chain seq x y z
N MET A 1 -14.68 17.22 -15.64
CA MET A 1 -13.78 16.10 -15.95
C MET A 1 -14.07 14.98 -14.96
N SER A 2 -14.02 13.71 -15.38
CA SER A 2 -14.14 12.60 -14.43
C SER A 2 -12.87 12.50 -13.60
N THR A 3 -13.00 12.34 -12.29
CA THR A 3 -11.86 12.13 -11.39
C THR A 3 -11.08 10.88 -11.80
N PHE A 4 -9.76 10.99 -11.94
CA PHE A 4 -8.90 9.84 -12.15
C PHE A 4 -8.52 9.23 -10.81
N HIS A 5 -8.66 7.91 -10.69
CA HIS A 5 -8.27 7.16 -9.50
C HIS A 5 -7.09 6.25 -9.83
N HIS A 6 -6.09 6.22 -8.94
CA HIS A 6 -4.97 5.30 -9.02
C HIS A 6 -4.78 4.58 -7.69
N VAL A 7 -4.74 3.25 -7.73
CA VAL A 7 -4.47 2.40 -6.57
C VAL A 7 -2.98 2.07 -6.53
N LEU A 8 -2.33 2.52 -5.47
CA LEU A 8 -0.94 2.23 -5.17
C LEU A 8 -0.85 1.23 -4.02
N GLY A 9 0.09 0.30 -4.12
CA GLY A 9 0.48 -0.62 -3.06
C GLY A 9 1.87 -0.30 -2.54
N LEU A 10 1.98 -0.02 -1.25
CA LEU A 10 3.25 0.09 -0.54
C LEU A 10 3.55 -1.24 0.15
N TRP A 11 4.55 -1.94 -0.38
CA TRP A 11 5.08 -3.17 0.21
C TRP A 11 6.01 -2.84 1.36
N LEU A 12 5.75 -3.50 2.48
CA LEU A 12 6.38 -3.27 3.77
C LEU A 12 6.92 -4.59 4.30
N ALA A 13 8.07 -4.53 4.99
CA ALA A 13 8.66 -5.68 5.65
C ALA A 13 8.63 -5.48 7.17
N PRO A 14 7.64 -6.04 7.89
CA PRO A 14 7.67 -6.06 9.35
C PRO A 14 8.92 -6.79 9.86
N ASP A 15 9.55 -6.25 10.89
CA ASP A 15 10.73 -6.82 11.54
C ASP A 15 10.31 -7.73 12.70
N PHE A 16 10.24 -9.03 12.41
CA PHE A 16 9.93 -10.06 13.40
C PHE A 16 11.17 -10.55 14.17
N SER A 17 12.35 -9.95 14.01
CA SER A 17 13.58 -10.49 14.61
C SER A 17 13.53 -10.60 16.14
N ALA A 18 12.88 -9.66 16.83
CA ALA A 18 12.66 -9.74 18.28
C ALA A 18 11.70 -10.87 18.68
N VAL A 19 10.69 -11.14 17.84
CA VAL A 19 9.75 -12.26 18.02
C VAL A 19 10.46 -13.60 17.82
N GLU A 20 11.30 -13.71 16.78
CA GLU A 20 12.10 -14.91 16.49
C GLU A 20 13.12 -15.21 17.61
N ARG A 21 13.66 -14.18 18.26
CA ARG A 21 14.53 -14.31 19.45
C ARG A 21 13.77 -14.60 20.75
N GLY A 22 12.43 -14.56 20.73
CA GLY A 22 11.60 -14.76 21.92
C GLY A 22 11.59 -13.58 22.90
N GLU A 23 12.03 -12.39 22.47
CA GLU A 23 12.08 -11.18 23.29
C GLU A 23 10.71 -10.52 23.43
N THR A 24 9.86 -10.67 22.41
CA THR A 24 8.51 -10.10 22.34
C THR A 24 7.52 -11.11 21.76
N PRO A 25 6.24 -11.09 22.16
CA PRO A 25 5.22 -11.91 21.51
C PRO A 25 4.96 -11.43 20.07
N PRO A 26 4.42 -12.30 19.18
CA PRO A 26 3.95 -11.87 17.87
C PRO A 26 2.91 -10.74 17.99
N PRO A 27 3.04 -9.64 17.23
CA PRO A 27 2.09 -8.54 17.28
C PRO A 27 0.76 -8.94 16.62
N HIS A 28 -0.32 -8.46 17.22
CA HIS A 28 -1.68 -8.55 16.68
C HIS A 28 -2.26 -7.16 16.55
N ILE A 29 -2.87 -6.91 15.40
CA ILE A 29 -3.46 -5.62 15.05
C ILE A 29 -4.97 -5.74 15.08
N ASP A 30 -5.59 -4.75 15.72
CA ASP A 30 -7.03 -4.54 15.62
C ASP A 30 -7.31 -3.55 14.49
N TYR A 31 -7.67 -4.08 13.32
CA TYR A 31 -8.02 -3.24 12.18
C TYR A 31 -9.28 -2.39 12.43
N ASP A 32 -10.17 -2.75 13.39
CA ASP A 32 -11.32 -1.93 13.81
C ASP A 32 -10.89 -0.59 14.43
N ALA A 33 -9.67 -0.51 14.94
CA ALA A 33 -9.14 0.66 15.63
C ALA A 33 -8.08 1.43 14.82
N ILE A 34 -7.77 1.02 13.59
CA ILE A 34 -6.74 1.69 12.78
C ILE A 34 -7.24 3.04 12.26
N ASP A 35 -6.43 4.08 12.51
CA ASP A 35 -6.65 5.42 11.98
C ASP A 35 -6.22 5.51 10.50
N ALA A 36 -7.11 5.07 9.61
CA ALA A 36 -6.90 5.15 8.17
C ALA A 36 -6.69 6.60 7.69
N ARG A 37 -7.33 7.58 8.35
CA ARG A 37 -7.19 9.00 8.02
C ARG A 37 -5.79 9.51 8.37
N GLY A 38 -5.29 9.22 9.56
CA GLY A 38 -3.93 9.59 9.95
C GLY A 38 -2.86 8.99 9.03
N ILE A 39 -3.07 7.76 8.54
CA ILE A 39 -2.18 7.18 7.50
C ILE A 39 -2.27 7.99 6.21
N ALA A 40 -3.47 8.33 5.75
CA ALA A 40 -3.66 9.13 4.54
C ALA A 40 -3.02 10.52 4.67
N ASP A 41 -3.18 11.19 5.82
CA ASP A 41 -2.58 12.49 6.11
C ASP A 41 -1.04 12.41 6.11
N THR A 42 -0.47 11.35 6.69
CA THR A 42 0.99 11.11 6.67
C THR A 42 1.50 10.88 5.24
N LEU A 43 0.74 10.15 4.41
CA LEU A 43 1.07 9.99 2.99
C LEU A 43 0.90 11.32 2.21
N ALA A 44 -0.04 12.18 2.62
CA ALA A 44 -0.26 13.46 1.97
C ALA A 44 0.91 14.45 2.17
N GLU A 45 1.75 14.25 3.19
CA GLU A 45 2.99 15.04 3.38
C GLU A 45 3.96 14.93 2.19
N PHE A 46 3.76 13.96 1.29
CA PHE A 46 4.54 13.83 0.05
C PHE A 46 4.10 14.79 -1.07
N LYS A 47 3.12 15.67 -0.83
CA LYS A 47 2.62 16.71 -1.76
C LYS A 47 3.41 18.03 -1.63
N ASP A 48 4.69 18.06 -2.00
CA ASP A 48 5.50 19.31 -1.89
C ASP A 48 5.25 20.27 -3.04
N CYS A 49 4.74 19.79 -4.17
CA CYS A 49 4.53 20.60 -5.38
C CYS A 49 3.08 21.06 -5.55
N GLY A 50 2.22 20.81 -4.55
CA GLY A 50 0.88 21.38 -4.46
C GLY A 50 -0.17 20.69 -5.33
N GLU A 51 0.08 19.48 -5.83
CA GLU A 51 -0.84 18.71 -6.68
C GLU A 51 -2.19 18.54 -6.01
N ASP A 52 -3.29 18.89 -6.68
CA ASP A 52 -4.63 18.72 -6.10
C ASP A 52 -5.08 17.26 -6.15
N VAL A 53 -4.55 16.46 -5.23
CA VAL A 53 -4.89 15.05 -5.04
C VAL A 53 -5.49 14.81 -3.66
N THR A 54 -6.43 13.87 -3.61
CA THR A 54 -6.98 13.28 -2.38
C THR A 54 -6.43 11.87 -2.21
N ILE A 55 -5.86 11.58 -1.05
CA ILE A 55 -5.39 10.24 -0.68
C ILE A 55 -6.41 9.61 0.25
N ARG A 56 -6.76 8.35 0.00
CA ARG A 56 -7.65 7.57 0.84
C ARG A 56 -7.04 6.21 1.12
N VAL A 57 -7.08 5.80 2.37
CA VAL A 57 -6.59 4.51 2.86
C VAL A 57 -7.79 3.68 3.28
N PRO A 58 -7.88 2.39 2.90
CA PRO A 58 -8.94 1.51 3.37
C PRO A 58 -8.84 1.17 4.85
N ASN A 59 -9.95 0.73 5.42
CA ASN A 59 -10.06 0.27 6.81
C ASN A 59 -9.54 -1.17 7.05
N ASP A 60 -8.78 -1.72 6.10
CA ASP A 60 -8.10 -3.02 6.17
C ASP A 60 -6.85 -3.02 5.26
N ALA A 61 -5.99 -4.02 5.40
CA ALA A 61 -4.79 -4.18 4.58
C ALA A 61 -4.43 -5.66 4.38
N VAL A 62 -3.38 -5.91 3.60
CA VAL A 62 -2.94 -7.27 3.28
C VAL A 62 -1.78 -7.69 4.19
N ASP A 63 -1.96 -8.83 4.85
CA ASP A 63 -0.99 -9.44 5.77
C ASP A 63 -0.17 -10.56 5.13
N GLN A 64 0.94 -10.93 5.77
CA GLN A 64 1.85 -11.97 5.30
C GLN A 64 1.18 -13.33 5.13
N VAL A 65 0.20 -13.67 5.98
CA VAL A 65 -0.48 -14.97 5.95
C VAL A 65 -1.31 -15.09 4.67
N THR A 66 -1.99 -14.01 4.29
CA THR A 66 -2.74 -13.95 3.02
C THR A 66 -1.81 -14.13 1.82
N ILE A 67 -0.68 -13.43 1.76
CA ILE A 67 0.31 -13.57 0.68
C ILE A 67 0.83 -15.00 0.61
N GLN A 68 1.23 -15.58 1.74
CA GLN A 68 1.77 -16.93 1.81
C GLN A 68 0.75 -17.98 1.36
N PHE A 69 -0.51 -17.85 1.77
CA PHE A 69 -1.56 -18.78 1.35
C PHE A 69 -1.81 -18.74 -0.15
N ARG A 70 -1.76 -17.55 -0.77
CA ARG A 70 -1.86 -17.40 -2.23
C ARG A 70 -0.65 -18.00 -2.96
N LEU A 71 0.57 -17.73 -2.49
CA LEU A 71 1.80 -18.34 -3.03
C LEU A 71 1.77 -19.88 -2.99
N MET A 72 1.17 -20.45 -1.94
CA MET A 72 1.03 -21.90 -1.78
C MET A 72 -0.18 -22.50 -2.53
N GLY A 73 -0.95 -21.68 -3.27
CA GLY A 73 -2.18 -22.12 -3.95
C GLY A 73 -3.31 -22.55 -3.01
N ARG A 74 -3.25 -22.15 -1.73
CA ARG A 74 -4.27 -22.47 -0.70
C ARG A 74 -5.40 -21.45 -0.65
N LEU A 75 -5.21 -20.30 -1.30
CA LEU A 75 -6.18 -19.24 -1.44
C LEU A 75 -6.12 -18.75 -2.90
N ALA A 76 -7.27 -18.45 -3.49
CA ALA A 76 -7.35 -17.94 -4.85
C ALA A 76 -6.76 -16.52 -4.96
N GLY A 77 -6.38 -16.15 -6.17
CA GLY A 77 -5.87 -14.82 -6.50
C GLY A 77 -4.35 -14.73 -6.51
N SER A 78 -3.88 -13.64 -7.11
CA SER A 78 -2.45 -13.34 -7.25
C SER A 78 -1.84 -12.95 -5.89
N PRO A 79 -0.59 -13.34 -5.57
CA PRO A 79 0.15 -12.82 -4.42
C PRO A 79 0.26 -11.30 -4.40
N GLN A 80 0.12 -10.64 -5.54
CA GLN A 80 0.12 -9.19 -5.68
C GLN A 80 -1.20 -8.54 -5.21
N CYS A 81 -2.23 -9.36 -4.93
CA CYS A 81 -3.55 -8.91 -4.46
C CYS A 81 -4.25 -7.91 -5.37
N GLU A 82 -4.14 -8.10 -6.69
CA GLU A 82 -4.78 -7.26 -7.72
C GLU A 82 -6.33 -7.21 -7.59
N ASP A 83 -6.93 -8.26 -7.05
CA ASP A 83 -8.36 -8.31 -6.70
C ASP A 83 -8.72 -7.33 -5.58
N PHE A 84 -7.88 -7.20 -4.54
CA PHE A 84 -8.02 -6.14 -3.53
C PHE A 84 -7.99 -4.76 -4.21
N ALA A 85 -7.02 -4.56 -5.10
CA ALA A 85 -6.85 -3.28 -5.78
C ALA A 85 -8.04 -2.92 -6.68
N ALA A 86 -8.61 -3.91 -7.38
CA ALA A 86 -9.81 -3.73 -8.19
C ALA A 86 -11.02 -3.34 -7.33
N GLU A 87 -11.23 -4.00 -6.19
CA GLU A 87 -12.32 -3.64 -5.27
C GLU A 87 -12.14 -2.25 -4.68
N LEU A 88 -10.91 -1.85 -4.33
CA LEU A 88 -10.62 -0.47 -3.91
C LEU A 88 -10.94 0.55 -4.99
N LEU A 89 -10.59 0.25 -6.25
CA LEU A 89 -10.86 1.14 -7.37
C LEU A 89 -12.38 1.33 -7.52
N ASN A 90 -13.16 0.25 -7.47
CA ASN A 90 -14.63 0.31 -7.54
C ASN A 90 -15.24 1.11 -6.38
N LEU A 91 -14.72 0.93 -5.15
CA LEU A 91 -15.17 1.71 -3.99
C LEU A 91 -14.79 3.19 -4.12
N ALA A 92 -13.64 3.49 -4.71
CA ALA A 92 -13.17 4.86 -4.89
C ALA A 92 -14.10 5.68 -5.79
N GLU A 93 -14.76 5.04 -6.76
CA GLU A 93 -15.72 5.67 -7.67
C GLU A 93 -17.08 5.95 -7.01
N THR A 94 -17.46 5.14 -6.03
CA THR A 94 -18.84 5.07 -5.52
C THR A 94 -19.00 5.54 -4.08
N SER A 95 -17.92 5.59 -3.32
CA SER A 95 -17.93 5.90 -1.89
C SER A 95 -16.90 6.96 -1.54
N THR A 96 -17.16 7.71 -0.48
CA THR A 96 -16.18 8.62 0.12
C THR A 96 -15.19 7.84 0.99
N GLU A 97 -15.69 6.87 1.77
CA GLU A 97 -14.90 6.00 2.64
C GLU A 97 -14.58 4.69 1.93
N LEU A 98 -13.36 4.20 2.10
CA LEU A 98 -12.90 2.92 1.52
C LEU A 98 -13.13 1.78 2.52
N ASP A 99 -14.39 1.45 2.79
CA ASP A 99 -14.75 0.26 3.57
C ASP A 99 -14.61 -0.99 2.71
N ILE A 100 -13.42 -1.59 2.77
CA ILE A 100 -13.06 -2.74 1.95
C ILE A 100 -13.40 -4.07 2.61
N ARG A 101 -13.81 -4.09 3.89
CA ARG A 101 -13.88 -5.33 4.67
C ARG A 101 -14.88 -6.33 4.13
N MET A 102 -16.06 -5.88 3.74
CA MET A 102 -17.09 -6.76 3.20
C MET A 102 -16.65 -7.36 1.84
N PRO A 103 -16.16 -6.56 0.87
CA PRO A 103 -15.53 -7.10 -0.35
C PRO A 103 -14.33 -8.02 -0.07
N TRP A 104 -13.48 -7.66 0.88
CA TRP A 104 -12.23 -8.35 1.20
C TRP A 104 -12.39 -9.59 2.08
N ALA A 105 -13.50 -9.74 2.80
CA ALA A 105 -13.76 -10.82 3.76
C ALA A 105 -13.56 -12.22 3.16
N ARG A 106 -13.82 -12.36 1.86
CA ARG A 106 -13.69 -13.64 1.13
C ARG A 106 -12.29 -13.89 0.57
N LEU A 107 -11.43 -12.89 0.62
CA LEU A 107 -10.18 -12.81 -0.12
C LEU A 107 -8.93 -12.79 0.78
N HIS A 108 -9.09 -12.62 2.10
CA HIS A 108 -8.02 -12.80 3.08
C HIS A 108 -8.00 -14.19 3.73
N ALA A 109 -6.83 -14.61 4.17
CA ALA A 109 -6.65 -15.90 4.84
C ALA A 109 -7.14 -15.92 6.30
N LEU A 110 -7.11 -14.76 6.99
CA LEU A 110 -7.44 -14.63 8.41
C LEU A 110 -8.71 -13.79 8.64
N PRO A 111 -9.86 -14.43 8.98
CA PRO A 111 -11.14 -13.73 9.10
C PRO A 111 -11.26 -12.83 10.33
N ASN A 112 -10.52 -13.12 11.41
CA ASN A 112 -10.55 -12.28 12.60
C ASN A 112 -9.60 -11.09 12.45
N ARG A 113 -10.13 -9.96 11.96
CA ARG A 113 -9.36 -8.72 11.75
C ARG A 113 -9.04 -7.93 13.04
N ARG A 114 -9.53 -8.38 14.20
CA ARG A 114 -9.15 -7.81 15.52
C ARG A 114 -7.85 -8.37 16.08
N GLN A 115 -7.36 -9.47 15.48
CA GLN A 115 -6.14 -10.16 15.90
C GLN A 115 -5.29 -10.56 14.68
N ALA A 116 -5.31 -9.72 13.65
CA ALA A 116 -4.60 -9.99 12.41
C ALA A 116 -3.12 -9.60 12.51
N PRO A 117 -2.24 -10.21 11.71
CA PRO A 117 -0.83 -9.80 11.65
C PRO A 117 -0.69 -8.37 11.10
N PRO A 118 0.46 -7.73 11.35
CA PRO A 118 0.78 -6.44 10.74
C PRO A 118 0.79 -6.54 9.21
N PRO A 119 0.45 -5.44 8.51
CA PRO A 119 0.40 -5.46 7.06
C PRO A 119 1.79 -5.58 6.45
N VAL A 120 1.85 -6.34 5.35
CA VAL A 120 3.00 -6.40 4.43
C VAL A 120 2.73 -5.65 3.13
N LEU A 121 1.47 -5.31 2.87
CA LEU A 121 1.06 -4.52 1.73
C LEU A 121 -0.06 -3.58 2.16
N LEU A 122 0.28 -2.29 2.20
CA LEU A 122 -0.63 -1.20 2.48
C LEU A 122 -1.07 -0.58 1.15
N MET A 123 -2.33 -0.78 0.77
CA MET A 123 -2.89 -0.17 -0.42
C MET A 123 -3.58 1.15 -0.09
N PHE A 124 -3.57 2.09 -1.01
CA PHE A 124 -4.27 3.36 -0.89
C PHE A 124 -4.63 3.90 -2.27
N VAL A 125 -5.65 4.75 -2.32
CA VAL A 125 -6.15 5.36 -3.54
C VAL A 125 -5.74 6.82 -3.57
N VAL A 126 -5.16 7.25 -4.69
CA VAL A 126 -4.90 8.65 -5.01
C VAL A 126 -5.92 9.08 -6.06
N SER A 127 -6.64 10.16 -5.80
CA SER A 127 -7.73 10.67 -6.65
C SER A 127 -7.49 12.12 -7.01
N GLY A 128 -7.71 12.50 -8.27
CA GLY A 128 -7.54 13.89 -8.73
C GLY A 128 -7.58 13.97 -10.24
N ASP A 129 -7.04 15.05 -10.80
CA ASP A 129 -6.75 15.11 -12.24
C ASP A 129 -5.62 14.12 -12.58
N PHE A 130 -5.67 13.54 -13.78
CA PHE A 130 -4.71 12.53 -14.22
C PHE A 130 -3.25 13.00 -14.02
N ASP A 131 -2.92 14.20 -14.52
CA ASP A 131 -1.57 14.75 -14.40
C ASP A 131 -1.16 14.94 -12.93
N ALA A 132 -2.06 15.45 -12.09
CA ALA A 132 -1.81 15.66 -10.67
C ALA A 132 -1.53 14.33 -9.95
N VAL A 133 -2.32 13.29 -10.24
CA VAL A 133 -2.14 11.95 -9.67
C VAL A 133 -0.81 11.33 -10.12
N MET A 134 -0.46 11.47 -11.41
CA MET A 134 0.79 10.91 -11.94
C MET A 134 2.01 11.63 -11.36
N VAL A 135 1.99 12.97 -11.30
CA VAL A 135 3.07 13.77 -10.72
C VAL A 135 3.26 13.42 -9.23
N TRP A 136 2.18 13.38 -8.46
CA TRP A 136 2.25 12.99 -7.05
C TRP A 136 2.81 11.57 -6.87
N SER A 137 2.37 10.62 -7.70
CA SER A 137 2.84 9.22 -7.64
C SER A 137 4.34 9.10 -7.93
N GLN A 138 4.89 9.93 -8.83
CA GLN A 138 6.32 9.99 -9.09
C GLN A 138 7.09 10.65 -7.93
N GLN A 139 6.56 11.71 -7.34
CA GLN A 139 7.17 12.36 -6.17
C GLN A 139 7.26 11.40 -4.99
N LEU A 140 6.21 10.63 -4.72
CA LEU A 140 6.23 9.57 -3.71
C LEU A 140 7.40 8.61 -3.97
N ARG A 141 7.52 8.05 -5.18
CA ARG A 141 8.60 7.14 -5.55
C ARG A 141 9.98 7.77 -5.34
N MET A 142 10.19 8.99 -5.82
CA MET A 142 11.45 9.71 -5.66
C MET A 142 11.83 9.93 -4.19
N ARG A 143 10.87 10.29 -3.33
CA ARG A 143 11.14 10.49 -1.90
C ARG A 143 11.39 9.20 -1.14
N LEU A 144 10.83 8.10 -1.61
CA LEU A 144 11.20 6.76 -1.15
C LEU A 144 12.56 6.35 -1.71
N GLY A 145 13.24 7.16 -2.52
CA GLY A 145 14.50 6.79 -3.15
C GLY A 145 14.37 5.62 -4.14
N ILE A 146 13.13 5.30 -4.55
CA ILE A 146 12.87 4.37 -5.64
C ILE A 146 13.37 5.09 -6.88
N ARG A 147 14.36 4.47 -7.55
CA ARG A 147 14.82 5.00 -8.83
C ARG A 147 13.61 4.90 -9.74
N ALA A 148 13.04 6.05 -10.13
CA ALA A 148 12.18 6.06 -11.30
C ALA A 148 13.07 5.44 -12.37
N ALA A 149 12.81 4.18 -12.73
CA ALA A 149 13.64 3.44 -13.67
C ALA A 149 13.82 4.41 -14.82
N ASP A 150 15.09 4.84 -14.99
CA ASP A 150 15.48 5.92 -15.87
C ASP A 150 14.62 5.79 -17.12
N ILE A 151 13.82 6.79 -17.53
CA ILE A 151 12.84 6.59 -18.61
C ILE A 151 13.54 5.94 -19.82
N LEU A 152 14.83 6.23 -19.99
CA LEU A 152 15.77 5.57 -20.91
C LEU A 152 15.97 4.06 -20.66
N LYS A 153 16.15 3.59 -19.42
CA LYS A 153 16.19 2.17 -19.05
C LYS A 153 14.85 1.46 -19.26
N GLN A 154 13.74 2.10 -18.94
CA GLN A 154 12.40 1.55 -19.26
C GLN A 154 12.18 1.41 -20.77
N ILE A 155 12.66 2.38 -21.56
CA ILE A 155 12.63 2.31 -23.03
C ILE A 155 13.62 1.27 -23.56
N ALA A 156 14.77 1.07 -22.91
CA ALA A 156 15.80 0.11 -23.29
C ALA A 156 15.51 -1.34 -22.84
N GLY A 157 14.55 -1.55 -21.94
CA GLY A 157 14.25 -2.87 -21.36
C GLY A 157 15.24 -3.32 -20.27
N ASP A 158 16.10 -2.43 -19.77
CA ASP A 158 17.15 -2.70 -18.78
C ASP A 158 16.71 -2.33 -17.35
N VAL A 159 15.48 -2.71 -16.97
CA VAL A 159 14.96 -2.49 -15.61
C VAL A 159 15.30 -3.70 -14.75
N GLU A 160 16.04 -3.48 -13.66
CA GLU A 160 16.33 -4.52 -12.66
C GLU A 160 15.36 -4.43 -11.48
N ASP A 161 15.16 -5.53 -10.74
CA ASP A 161 14.29 -5.55 -9.55
C ASP A 161 14.69 -4.47 -8.51
N ALA A 162 16.00 -4.21 -8.39
CA ALA A 162 16.56 -3.19 -7.52
C ALA A 162 16.14 -1.75 -7.91
N ASP A 163 15.75 -1.50 -9.17
CA ASP A 163 15.23 -0.20 -9.60
C ASP A 163 13.81 0.05 -9.05
N HIS A 164 13.12 -0.96 -8.50
CA HIS A 164 11.81 -0.81 -7.84
C HIS A 164 11.91 -0.71 -6.30
N GLU A 165 13.10 -0.87 -5.74
CA GLU A 165 13.34 -0.84 -4.31
C GLU A 165 13.61 0.59 -3.80
N GLY A 166 13.00 0.91 -2.67
CA GLY A 166 13.12 2.18 -1.98
C GLY A 166 13.38 2.00 -0.50
N LYS A 167 13.46 3.14 0.20
CA LYS A 167 13.63 3.24 1.65
C LYS A 167 12.55 4.14 2.24
N LEU A 168 11.83 3.62 3.21
CA LEU A 168 10.93 4.39 4.06
C LEU A 168 11.73 5.52 4.75
N PRO A 169 11.25 6.78 4.63
CA PRO A 169 11.70 7.86 5.48
C PRO A 169 11.52 7.50 6.95
N SER A 170 12.42 7.93 7.81
CA SER A 170 12.39 7.60 9.24
C SER A 170 11.09 8.03 9.92
N GLY A 171 10.51 9.16 9.49
CA GLY A 171 9.20 9.64 9.96
C GLY A 171 8.10 8.65 9.65
N LEU A 172 7.97 8.25 8.38
CA LEU A 172 6.97 7.29 7.92
C LEU A 172 7.14 5.91 8.57
N ALA A 173 8.37 5.37 8.61
CA ALA A 173 8.65 4.09 9.25
C ALA A 173 8.26 4.08 10.74
N LYS A 174 8.57 5.17 11.46
CA LYS A 174 8.22 5.34 12.87
C LYS A 174 6.71 5.50 13.07
N TYR A 175 6.03 6.20 12.18
CA TYR A 175 4.58 6.35 12.19
C TYR A 175 3.90 4.98 12.00
N LEU A 176 4.19 4.30 10.89
CA LEU A 176 3.62 2.98 10.59
C LEU A 176 3.92 1.97 11.70
N GLY A 177 5.13 2.00 12.26
CA GLY A 177 5.50 1.07 13.32
C GLY A 177 4.77 1.29 14.65
N ARG A 178 4.33 2.53 14.93
CA ARG A 178 3.42 2.81 16.05
C ARG A 178 2.01 2.35 15.73
N THR A 179 1.52 2.66 14.52
CA THR A 179 0.17 2.29 14.07
C THR A 179 -0.04 0.78 14.05
N PHE A 180 0.95 0.02 13.62
CA PHE A 180 0.88 -1.44 13.50
C PHE A 180 1.71 -2.19 14.56
N ALA A 181 2.06 -1.54 15.68
CA ALA A 181 2.71 -2.16 16.84
C ALA A 181 3.91 -3.09 16.52
N ILE A 182 4.67 -2.80 15.46
CA ILE A 182 5.87 -3.54 15.05
C ILE A 182 6.86 -2.60 14.37
N LEU A 183 8.16 -2.86 14.48
CA LEU A 183 9.13 -2.14 13.66
C LEU A 183 9.01 -2.59 12.20
N TYR A 184 9.19 -1.65 11.28
CA TYR A 184 9.34 -1.96 9.86
C TYR A 184 10.80 -1.81 9.46
N LYS A 185 11.28 -2.76 8.66
CA LYS A 185 12.52 -2.58 7.91
C LYS A 185 12.38 -1.38 6.98
N ARG A 186 13.50 -0.77 6.61
CA ARG A 186 13.46 0.46 5.82
C ARG A 186 13.13 0.18 4.37
N GLU A 187 13.51 -0.99 3.87
CA GLU A 187 13.27 -1.44 2.51
C GLU A 187 11.76 -1.47 2.22
N CYS A 188 11.36 -0.88 1.10
CA CYS A 188 9.97 -0.88 0.64
C CYS A 188 9.89 -0.88 -0.88
N VAL A 189 8.76 -1.29 -1.44
CA VAL A 189 8.48 -1.22 -2.89
C VAL A 189 7.13 -0.53 -3.08
N VAL A 190 7.00 0.29 -4.14
CA VAL A 190 5.72 0.88 -4.53
C VAL A 190 5.29 0.38 -5.91
N THR A 191 4.10 -0.22 -5.95
CA THR A 191 3.49 -0.77 -7.17
C THR A 191 2.20 -0.03 -7.50
N GLY A 192 1.99 0.31 -8.77
CA GLY A 192 0.65 0.67 -9.25
C GLY A 192 -0.11 -0.61 -9.56
N LEU A 193 -1.30 -0.77 -8.99
CA LEU A 193 -2.04 -2.03 -9.02
C LEU A 193 -3.36 -1.94 -9.80
N ALA A 194 -4.00 -0.78 -9.80
CA ALA A 194 -5.19 -0.52 -10.59
C ALA A 194 -5.32 0.98 -10.89
N SER A 195 -6.02 1.34 -11.95
CA SER A 195 -6.36 2.74 -12.24
C SER A 195 -7.65 2.85 -13.04
N SER A 196 -8.30 4.00 -12.93
CA SER A 196 -9.30 4.43 -13.90
C SER A 196 -8.72 4.44 -15.32
N PRO A 197 -9.56 4.43 -16.36
CA PRO A 197 -9.11 4.69 -17.72
C PRO A 197 -8.40 6.04 -17.81
N ILE A 198 -7.33 6.11 -18.61
CA ILE A 198 -6.62 7.37 -18.88
C ILE A 198 -7.57 8.29 -19.66
N PRO A 199 -7.76 9.56 -19.24
CA PRO A 199 -8.57 10.52 -19.99
C PRO A 199 -8.03 10.72 -21.42
N CYS A 200 -8.93 10.72 -22.40
CA CYS A 200 -8.62 10.95 -23.81
C CYS A 200 -8.72 12.42 -24.23
#